data_AF-A0A0L6TE55-F1
#
_entry.id   AF-A0A0L6TE55-F1
#
_cell.length_a   1.000
_cell.length_b   1.000
_cell.length_c   1.000
_cell.angle_alpha   90.00
_cell.angle_beta   90.00
_cell.angle_gamma   90.00
#
_symmetry.space_group_name_H-M   'P 1'
#
loop_
_entity.id
_entity.type
_entity.pdbx_description
1 polymer ?
#
loop_
_entity_poly.entity_id
_entity_poly.type
_entity_poly.pdbx_seq_one_letter_code
_entity_poly.pdbx_strand_id
1 'polypeptide(L)'
;MTTTLKDSQVSVRLPTELKDQMEIYAQLTGRTKSYVAIEALTEYLTGRTPQIEDLKEAVAAADRGDFASDAEVAAVFSRYAAKKPPGAKRASTKRQ
;
A
#
# COMPACT_ATOMS: atom_id res chain seq x y z
N MET A 1 -5.92 27.37 16.21
CA MET A 1 -7.35 27.02 16.12
C MET A 1 -7.47 25.52 16.35
N THR A 2 -7.73 25.07 17.59
CA THR A 2 -7.97 23.65 17.86
C THR A 2 -9.38 23.32 17.42
N THR A 3 -9.53 22.69 16.26
CA THR A 3 -10.82 22.21 15.78
C THR A 3 -11.26 21.06 16.69
N THR A 4 -12.22 21.31 17.58
CA THR A 4 -12.90 20.26 18.34
C THR A 4 -13.68 19.41 17.34
N LEU A 5 -13.19 18.20 17.07
CA LEU A 5 -13.91 17.21 16.27
C LEU A 5 -15.18 16.80 17.03
N LYS A 6 -16.32 16.78 16.34
CA LYS A 6 -17.61 16.38 16.91
C LYS A 6 -17.76 14.87 16.78
N ASP A 7 -17.99 14.19 17.90
CA ASP A 7 -18.27 12.76 17.90
C ASP A 7 -19.55 12.46 17.12
N SER A 8 -19.54 11.37 16.34
CA SER A 8 -20.68 10.88 15.58
C SER A 8 -20.72 9.35 15.69
N GLN A 9 -21.92 8.77 15.83
CA GLN A 9 -22.10 7.34 16.03
C GLN A 9 -22.44 6.63 14.71
N VAL A 10 -21.79 5.49 14.48
CA VAL A 10 -22.10 4.57 13.37
C VAL A 10 -22.52 3.22 13.96
N SER A 11 -23.60 2.64 13.43
CA SER A 11 -24.07 1.29 13.81
C SER A 11 -23.83 0.32 12.66
N VAL A 12 -23.00 -0.70 12.89
CA VAL A 12 -22.62 -1.70 11.88
C VAL A 12 -23.06 -3.08 12.35
N ARG A 13 -23.68 -3.87 11.46
CA ARG A 13 -23.93 -5.29 11.70
C ARG A 13 -22.69 -6.08 11.32
N LEU A 14 -22.16 -6.84 12.27
CA LEU A 14 -20.99 -7.69 12.05
C LEU A 14 -21.44 -9.16 12.00
N PRO A 15 -20.83 -10.00 11.13
CA PRO A 15 -20.90 -11.44 11.27
C PRO A 15 -20.44 -11.87 12.67
N THR A 16 -21.04 -12.94 13.22
CA THR A 16 -20.75 -13.42 14.56
C THR A 16 -19.27 -13.74 14.74
N GLU A 17 -18.68 -14.40 13.75
CA GLU A 17 -17.28 -14.83 13.76
C GLU A 17 -16.33 -13.62 13.85
N LEU A 18 -16.63 -12.55 13.12
CA LEU A 18 -15.82 -11.33 13.13
C LEU A 18 -15.95 -10.59 14.47
N LYS A 19 -17.16 -10.52 15.02
CA LYS A 19 -17.38 -9.94 16.36
C LYS A 19 -16.56 -10.69 17.41
N ASP A 20 -16.55 -12.03 17.36
CA ASP A 20 -15.86 -12.85 18.36
C ASP A 20 -14.33 -12.72 18.23
N GLN A 21 -13.80 -12.64 17.01
CA GLN A 21 -12.40 -12.30 16.77
C GLN A 21 -12.02 -10.93 17.35
N MET A 22 -12.88 -9.92 17.14
CA MET A 22 -12.68 -8.58 17.71
C MET A 22 -12.70 -8.61 19.25
N GLU A 23 -13.57 -9.42 19.86
CA GLU A 23 -13.64 -9.59 21.32
C GLU A 23 -12.39 -10.22 21.91
N ILE A 24 -11.86 -11.26 21.26
CA ILE A 24 -10.60 -11.90 21.66
C ILE A 24 -9.44 -10.90 21.58
N TYR A 25 -9.32 -10.17 20.47
CA TYR A 25 -8.26 -9.18 20.29
C TYR A 25 -8.33 -8.04 21.32
N ALA A 26 -9.53 -7.54 21.61
CA ALA A 26 -9.76 -6.53 22.63
C ALA A 26 -9.29 -7.00 24.02
N GLN A 27 -9.58 -8.27 24.39
CA GLN A 27 -9.12 -8.87 25.65
C GLN A 27 -7.59 -8.99 25.70
N LEU A 28 -6.97 -9.49 24.62
CA LEU A 28 -5.51 -9.67 24.55
C LEU A 28 -4.74 -8.35 24.68
N THR A 29 -5.30 -7.26 24.16
CA THR A 29 -4.68 -5.92 24.17
C THR A 29 -5.10 -5.07 25.38
N GLY A 30 -6.05 -5.53 26.20
CA GLY A 30 -6.62 -4.75 27.29
C GLY A 30 -7.38 -3.50 26.82
N ARG A 31 -7.91 -3.53 25.59
CA ARG A 31 -8.64 -2.41 24.96
C ARG A 31 -10.14 -2.67 24.89
N THR A 32 -10.92 -1.61 24.69
CA THR A 32 -12.36 -1.74 24.46
C THR A 32 -12.63 -2.13 23.01
N LYS A 33 -13.76 -2.81 22.75
CA LYS A 33 -14.21 -3.12 21.37
C LYS A 33 -14.32 -1.87 20.49
N SER A 34 -14.82 -0.77 21.06
CA SER A 34 -14.93 0.50 20.34
C SER A 34 -13.57 1.05 19.94
N TYR A 35 -12.56 0.94 20.82
CA TYR A 35 -11.19 1.33 20.48
C TYR A 35 -10.65 0.50 19.31
N VAL A 36 -10.78 -0.83 19.38
CA VAL A 36 -10.33 -1.74 18.31
C VAL A 36 -11.02 -1.44 16.99
N ALA A 37 -12.33 -1.16 17.00
CA ALA A 37 -13.08 -0.80 15.80
C ALA A 37 -12.61 0.53 15.21
N ILE A 38 -12.34 1.54 16.04
CA ILE A 38 -11.83 2.85 15.59
C ILE A 38 -10.42 2.69 15.01
N GLU A 39 -9.55 1.94 15.69
CA GLU A 39 -8.18 1.69 15.25
C GLU A 39 -8.16 0.99 13.88
N ALA A 40 -8.90 -0.12 13.75
CA ALA A 40 -8.99 -0.87 12.51
C ALA A 40 -9.54 -0.02 11.34
N LEU A 41 -10.58 0.79 11.59
CA LEU A 41 -11.14 1.68 10.58
C LEU A 41 -10.15 2.79 10.20
N THR A 42 -9.44 3.36 11.17
CA THR A 42 -8.43 4.40 10.95
C THR A 42 -7.30 3.88 10.09
N GLU A 43 -6.75 2.71 10.43
CA GLU A 43 -5.66 2.09 9.68
C GLU A 43 -6.09 1.76 8.24
N TYR A 44 -7.28 1.18 8.09
CA TYR A 44 -7.83 0.84 6.78
C TYR A 44 -7.98 2.07 5.87
N LEU A 45 -8.56 3.16 6.38
CA LEU A 45 -8.80 4.38 5.60
C LEU A 45 -7.52 5.16 5.34
N THR A 46 -6.60 5.24 6.31
CA THR A 46 -5.33 5.96 6.19
C THR A 46 -4.49 5.42 5.03
N GLY A 47 -4.47 4.10 4.84
CA GLY A 47 -3.73 3.49 3.73
C GLY A 47 -4.50 3.48 2.40
N ARG A 48 -5.81 3.18 2.43
CA ARG A 48 -6.57 2.96 1.18
C ARG A 48 -7.01 4.23 0.49
N THR A 49 -7.30 5.30 1.22
CA THR A 49 -7.76 6.54 0.59
C THR A 49 -6.69 7.15 -0.31
N PRO A 50 -5.46 7.43 0.17
CA PRO A 50 -4.41 7.97 -0.68
C PRO A 50 -4.08 7.06 -1.86
N GLN A 51 -4.05 5.74 -1.66
CA GLN A 51 -3.79 4.79 -2.75
C GLN A 51 -4.81 4.92 -3.90
N ILE A 52 -6.10 5.09 -3.57
CA ILE A 52 -7.15 5.25 -4.58
C ILE A 52 -7.03 6.63 -5.26
N GLU A 53 -6.66 7.66 -4.52
CA GLU A 53 -6.42 9.00 -5.06
C GLU A 53 -5.24 9.00 -6.04
N ASP A 54 -4.11 8.43 -5.64
CA ASP A 54 -2.91 8.28 -6.47
C ASP A 54 -3.21 7.49 -7.76
N LEU A 55 -4.00 6.42 -7.66
CA LEU A 55 -4.39 5.64 -8.84
C LEU A 55 -5.23 6.46 -9.81
N LYS A 56 -6.19 7.25 -9.30
CA LYS A 56 -7.01 8.13 -10.14
C LYS A 56 -6.17 9.20 -10.81
N GLU A 57 -5.21 9.78 -10.10
CA GLU A 57 -4.28 10.76 -10.66
C GLU A 57 -3.40 10.15 -11.73
N ALA A 58 -2.82 8.96 -11.48
CA ALA A 58 -1.99 8.25 -12.44
C ALA A 58 -2.74 7.90 -13.73
N VAL A 59 -4.00 7.44 -13.62
CA VAL A 59 -4.85 7.18 -14.79
C VAL A 59 -5.13 8.48 -15.55
N ALA A 60 -5.49 9.56 -14.85
CA ALA A 60 -5.74 10.83 -15.51
C ALA A 60 -4.47 11.43 -16.18
N ALA A 61 -3.29 11.20 -15.61
CA ALA A 61 -2.01 11.58 -16.23
C ALA A 61 -1.76 10.77 -17.51
N ALA A 62 -1.94 9.44 -17.45
CA ALA A 62 -1.83 8.56 -18.60
C ALA A 62 -2.81 8.93 -19.73
N ASP A 63 -4.06 9.26 -19.40
CA ASP A 63 -5.07 9.70 -20.38
C ASP A 63 -4.69 11.02 -21.06
N ARG A 64 -3.92 11.88 -20.39
CA ARG A 64 -3.34 13.11 -20.97
C ARG A 64 -2.04 12.85 -21.75
N GLY A 65 -1.56 11.62 -21.81
CA GLY A 65 -0.29 11.26 -22.43
C GLY A 65 0.94 11.70 -21.63
N ASP A 66 0.77 11.98 -20.33
CA ASP A 66 1.84 12.41 -19.42
C ASP A 66 2.70 11.21 -19.00
N PHE A 67 3.46 10.69 -19.97
CA PHE A 67 4.42 9.61 -19.79
C PHE A 67 5.84 10.15 -19.92
N ALA A 68 6.77 9.50 -19.22
CA ALA A 68 8.19 9.75 -19.42
C ALA A 68 8.59 9.42 -20.87
N SER A 69 9.49 10.22 -21.41
CA SER A 69 10.13 9.96 -22.70
C SER A 69 11.11 8.79 -22.60
N ASP A 70 11.43 8.18 -23.74
CA ASP A 70 12.41 7.08 -23.83
C ASP A 70 13.77 7.45 -23.23
N ALA A 71 14.18 8.71 -23.36
CA ALA A 71 15.44 9.22 -22.82
C ALA A 71 15.43 9.27 -21.28
N GLU A 72 14.33 9.72 -20.67
CA GLU A 72 14.16 9.75 -19.22
C GLU A 72 14.13 8.34 -18.64
N VAL A 73 13.42 7.43 -19.31
CA VAL A 73 13.39 6.01 -18.96
C VAL A 73 14.78 5.39 -19.02
N ALA A 74 15.55 5.63 -20.09
CA ALA A 74 16.92 5.15 -20.24
C ALA A 74 17.88 5.71 -19.17
N ALA A 75 17.70 6.96 -18.76
CA ALA A 75 18.50 7.59 -17.71
C ALA A 75 18.26 6.92 -16.34
N VAL A 76 17.00 6.63 -15.99
CA VAL A 76 16.65 5.90 -14.76
C VAL A 76 17.24 4.49 -14.76
N PHE A 77 17.09 3.75 -15.85
CA PHE A 77 17.68 2.40 -15.96
C PHE A 77 19.20 2.43 -15.83
N SER A 78 19.87 3.41 -16.42
CA SER A 78 21.34 3.56 -16.32
C SER A 78 21.79 3.86 -14.89
N ARG A 79 20.99 4.62 -14.12
CA ARG A 79 21.28 4.94 -12.70
C ARG A 79 21.18 3.72 -11.79
N TYR A 80 20.24 2.82 -12.06
CA TYR A 80 19.94 1.67 -11.19
C TYR A 80 20.36 0.30 -11.75
N ALA A 81 20.95 0.25 -12.95
CA ALA A 81 21.58 -0.94 -13.48
C ALA A 81 22.73 -1.34 -12.53
N ALA A 82 22.46 -2.31 -11.66
CA ALA A 82 23.48 -2.91 -10.81
C ALA A 82 24.68 -3.27 -11.67
N LYS A 83 25.86 -2.79 -11.27
CA LYS A 83 27.13 -3.05 -11.95
C LYS A 83 27.23 -4.57 -12.15
N LYS A 84 27.10 -5.02 -13.40
CA LYS A 84 27.21 -6.44 -13.77
C LYS A 84 28.44 -7.03 -13.05
N PRO A 85 28.31 -8.09 -12.22
CA PRO A 85 29.49 -8.71 -11.63
C PRO A 85 30.41 -9.18 -12.78
N PRO A 86 31.73 -8.96 -12.67
CA PRO A 86 32.63 -9.17 -13.79
C PRO A 86 32.68 -10.65 -14.19
N GLY A 87 32.22 -10.95 -15.41
CA GLY A 87 32.69 -12.08 -16.21
C GLY A 87 32.27 -13.49 -15.79
N ALA A 88 30.99 -13.86 -15.92
CA ALA A 88 30.66 -15.26 -16.20
C ALA A 88 30.94 -15.56 -17.68
N LYS A 89 32.18 -15.98 -18.01
CA LYS A 89 32.47 -16.59 -19.32
C LYS A 89 31.57 -17.82 -19.44
N ARG A 90 30.60 -17.81 -20.37
CA ARG A 90 29.87 -19.01 -20.75
C ARG A 90 30.91 -19.99 -21.33
N ALA A 91 31.23 -21.04 -20.58
CA ALA A 91 32.05 -22.13 -21.08
C ALA A 91 31.32 -22.79 -22.26
N SER A 92 31.83 -22.58 -23.46
CA SER A 92 31.44 -23.31 -24.66
C SER A 92 32.03 -24.71 -24.58
N THR A 93 31.30 -25.64 -23.93
CA THR A 93 31.62 -27.07 -24.01
C THR A 93 31.25 -27.55 -25.41
N LYS A 94 32.25 -27.56 -26.30
CA LYS A 94 32.24 -28.32 -27.55
C LYS A 94 32.28 -29.80 -27.15
N ARG A 95 31.14 -30.50 -27.19
CA ARG A 95 31.13 -31.97 -27.14
C ARG A 95 31.62 -32.47 -28.50
N GLN A 96 32.77 -33.13 -28.51
CA GLN A 96 33.12 -34.13 -29.51
C GLN A 96 32.27 -35.38 -29.29
#